data_AF-A0A1H9CD93-F1
#
_entry.id   AF-A0A1H9CD93-F1
#
_cell.length_a   1.000
_cell.length_b   1.000
_cell.length_c   1.000
_cell.angle_alpha   90.00
_cell.angle_beta   90.00
_cell.angle_gamma   90.00
#
_symmetry.space_group_name_H-M   'P 1'
#
loop_
_entity.id
_entity.type
_entity.pdbx_description
1 polymer ?
#
loop_
_entity_poly.entity_id
_entity_poly.type
_entity_poly.pdbx_seq_one_letter_code
_entity_poly.pdbx_strand_id
1 'polypeptide(L)'
;MTTPANFPRSGPLRRRIPIHGDPSLIAGHSPWSTGIYYFVLLAAMGVDLVTFHQVLLPALDESEEMLWVVVTGFTVICIAMSHTFGQQAKKAVSTRHAAGSRTTAWVNLLAWVALGAAAFAFRWEYSSLDIGTAFVVDGVEQTGMSDAALHEQHLAAWLFLALYVSTGVVSGGAGFLRHQPEVSRYNRALSLRTKAAAKHSRLESNLHGSTKLAATVDKARLEHAQAWESLQVRCIAAADRVKREIQLKLLDKNTGQETELPPAPRRPDLPPRSPGNPESPDEEDELR
;
A
#
# COMPACT_ATOMS: atom_id res chain seq x y z
N MET A 1 37.01 -23.54 -32.32
CA MET A 1 37.56 -22.23 -31.96
C MET A 1 36.49 -21.50 -31.16
N THR A 2 36.54 -21.61 -29.84
CA THR A 2 35.49 -21.17 -28.91
C THR A 2 35.92 -19.88 -28.24
N THR A 3 35.20 -18.79 -28.53
CA THR A 3 35.43 -17.47 -27.94
C THR A 3 35.08 -17.54 -26.44
N PRO A 4 36.01 -17.22 -25.52
CA PRO A 4 35.71 -17.24 -24.10
C PRO A 4 34.67 -16.16 -23.76
N ALA A 5 33.61 -16.56 -23.07
CA ALA A 5 32.58 -15.66 -22.59
C ALA A 5 33.18 -14.65 -21.60
N ASN A 6 33.20 -13.38 -22.00
CA ASN A 6 33.69 -12.27 -21.21
C ASN A 6 32.62 -11.92 -20.14
N PHE A 7 32.71 -12.54 -18.97
CA PHE A 7 31.82 -12.22 -17.87
C PHE A 7 32.11 -10.79 -17.38
N PRO A 8 31.09 -9.94 -17.23
CA PRO A 8 31.27 -8.59 -16.73
C PRO A 8 31.92 -8.66 -15.34
N ARG A 9 33.13 -8.13 -15.22
CA ARG A 9 33.82 -7.97 -13.92
C ARG A 9 32.90 -7.20 -12.99
N SER A 10 32.34 -7.88 -12.00
CA SER A 10 31.61 -7.28 -10.91
C SER A 10 32.55 -6.31 -10.20
N GLY A 11 32.43 -5.02 -10.51
CA GLY A 11 33.16 -3.97 -9.82
C GLY A 11 32.89 -4.07 -8.31
N PRO A 12 33.84 -3.64 -7.46
CA PRO A 12 33.69 -3.73 -6.02
C PRO A 12 32.38 -3.05 -5.62
N LEU A 13 31.43 -3.85 -5.14
CA LEU A 13 30.19 -3.34 -4.56
C LEU A 13 30.61 -2.43 -3.42
N ARG A 14 30.48 -1.10 -3.61
CA ARG A 14 30.66 -0.12 -2.56
C ARG A 14 29.74 -0.54 -1.41
N ARG A 15 30.30 -1.19 -0.38
CA ARG A 15 29.59 -1.49 0.87
C ARG A 15 29.14 -0.14 1.40
N ARG A 16 27.85 0.18 1.26
CA ARG A 16 27.24 1.25 2.05
C ARG A 16 27.41 0.84 3.50
N ILE A 17 28.17 1.63 4.24
CA ILE A 17 28.31 1.48 5.68
C ILE A 17 26.88 1.57 6.26
N PRO A 18 26.37 0.52 6.92
CA PRO A 18 25.06 0.57 7.55
C PRO A 18 25.15 1.57 8.71
N ILE A 19 24.58 2.76 8.51
CA ILE A 19 24.41 3.74 9.58
C ILE A 19 23.39 3.14 10.53
N HIS A 20 23.86 2.61 11.65
CA HIS A 20 23.02 2.17 12.76
C HIS A 20 22.57 3.41 13.53
N GLY A 21 21.70 4.21 12.92
CA GLY A 21 20.96 5.23 13.65
C GLY A 21 19.88 4.52 14.46
N ASP A 22 19.90 4.70 15.77
CA ASP A 22 18.83 4.21 16.64
C ASP A 22 17.51 4.82 16.15
N PRO A 23 16.54 4.01 15.66
CA PRO A 23 15.27 4.52 15.17
C PRO A 23 14.47 5.23 16.26
N SER A 24 14.80 5.01 17.55
CA SER A 24 14.23 5.76 18.66
C SER A 24 14.60 7.26 18.61
N LEU A 25 15.76 7.60 18.04
CA LEU A 25 16.22 8.99 17.86
C LEU A 25 15.55 9.68 16.65
N ILE A 26 14.99 8.90 15.73
CA ILE A 26 14.20 9.40 14.58
C ILE A 26 12.73 9.64 15.01
N ALA A 27 12.28 9.01 16.10
CA ALA A 27 10.93 9.14 16.65
C ALA A 27 10.76 10.39 17.53
N GLY A 28 11.24 11.55 17.08
CA GLY A 28 11.15 12.83 17.79
C GLY A 28 9.80 13.55 17.67
N HIS A 29 8.67 12.83 17.62
CA HIS A 29 7.34 13.46 17.61
C HIS A 29 6.49 12.93 18.75
N SER A 30 6.42 13.70 19.83
CA SER A 30 5.38 13.48 20.83
C SER A 30 4.01 13.70 20.16
N PRO A 31 3.09 12.72 20.23
CA PRO A 31 1.73 12.91 19.69
C PRO A 31 1.02 14.10 20.35
N TRP A 32 1.44 14.47 21.56
CA TRP A 32 0.90 15.60 22.31
C TRP A 32 1.26 16.96 21.70
N SER A 33 2.53 17.18 21.33
CA SER A 33 2.91 18.42 20.63
C SER A 33 2.24 18.53 19.27
N THR A 34 1.97 17.37 18.65
CA THR A 34 1.23 17.30 17.40
C THR A 34 -0.22 17.76 17.57
N GLY A 35 -0.88 17.29 18.63
CA GLY A 35 -2.24 17.65 19.00
C GLY A 35 -2.41 19.12 19.34
N ILE A 36 -1.54 19.68 20.20
CA ILE A 36 -1.58 21.12 20.57
C ILE A 36 -1.48 21.99 19.33
N TYR A 37 -0.59 21.64 18.41
CA TYR A 37 -0.44 22.40 17.18
C TYR A 37 -1.71 22.40 16.32
N TYR A 38 -2.35 21.23 16.13
CA TYR A 38 -3.61 21.15 15.38
C TYR A 38 -4.74 21.91 16.07
N PHE A 39 -4.76 21.91 17.40
CA PHE A 39 -5.69 22.70 18.19
C PHE A 39 -5.50 24.20 17.95
N VAL A 40 -4.25 24.70 17.99
CA VAL A 40 -3.95 26.11 17.70
C VAL A 40 -4.35 26.50 16.28
N LEU A 41 -4.07 25.64 15.29
CA LEU A 41 -4.54 25.87 13.92
C LEU A 41 -6.06 25.92 13.81
N LEU A 42 -6.76 25.02 14.49
CA LEU A 42 -8.22 24.95 14.46
C LEU A 42 -8.85 26.18 15.14
N ALA A 43 -8.24 26.66 16.23
CA ALA A 43 -8.63 27.91 16.88
C ALA A 43 -8.40 29.12 15.95
N ALA A 44 -7.24 29.21 15.30
CA ALA A 44 -6.95 30.27 14.34
C ALA A 44 -7.93 30.24 13.15
N MET A 45 -8.22 29.05 12.62
CA MET A 45 -9.23 28.84 11.59
C MET A 45 -10.61 29.33 12.02
N GLY A 46 -11.02 29.07 13.26
CA GLY A 46 -12.29 29.56 13.80
C GLY A 46 -12.37 31.09 13.81
N VAL A 47 -11.29 31.77 14.21
CA VAL A 47 -11.21 33.24 14.19
C VAL A 47 -11.27 33.76 12.75
N ASP A 48 -10.53 33.14 11.83
CA ASP A 48 -10.53 33.51 10.41
C ASP A 48 -11.94 33.36 9.80
N LEU A 49 -12.65 32.26 10.09
CA LEU A 49 -14.02 32.02 9.59
C LEU A 49 -14.99 33.11 10.05
N VAL A 50 -15.01 33.43 11.35
CA VAL A 50 -15.90 34.46 11.90
C VAL A 50 -15.59 35.83 11.31
N THR A 51 -14.31 36.16 11.19
CA THR A 51 -13.89 37.47 10.67
C THR A 51 -14.18 37.60 9.17
N PHE A 52 -13.95 36.56 8.36
CA PHE A 52 -14.37 36.56 6.95
C PHE A 52 -15.89 36.61 6.78
N HIS A 53 -16.64 35.89 7.62
CA HIS A 53 -18.10 35.93 7.59
C HIS A 53 -18.61 37.36 7.81
N GLN A 54 -18.11 38.06 8.84
CA GLN A 54 -18.48 39.45 9.13
C GLN A 54 -18.20 40.41 7.97
N VAL A 55 -17.13 40.15 7.21
CA VAL A 55 -16.77 40.97 6.05
C VAL A 55 -17.60 40.65 4.82
N LEU A 56 -17.89 39.38 4.57
CA LEU A 56 -18.61 38.96 3.37
C LEU A 56 -20.11 39.22 3.49
N LEU A 57 -20.68 39.16 4.70
CA LEU A 57 -22.12 39.34 4.94
C LEU A 57 -22.69 40.64 4.31
N PRO A 58 -22.05 41.81 4.45
CA PRO A 58 -22.52 43.02 3.76
C PRO A 58 -22.14 43.06 2.27
N ALA A 59 -21.14 42.31 1.82
CA ALA A 59 -20.61 42.42 0.46
C ALA A 59 -21.35 41.52 -0.56
N LEU A 60 -22.04 40.48 -0.09
CA LEU A 60 -22.77 39.52 -0.91
C LEU A 60 -24.23 39.47 -0.45
N ASP A 61 -25.17 39.82 -1.33
CA ASP A 61 -26.61 39.64 -1.12
C ASP A 61 -27.01 38.17 -1.37
N GLU A 62 -26.40 37.26 -0.63
CA GLU A 62 -26.58 35.82 -0.75
C GLU A 62 -27.04 35.19 0.57
N SER A 63 -27.58 33.97 0.50
CA SER A 63 -27.98 33.26 1.72
C SER A 63 -26.81 33.05 2.69
N GLU A 64 -27.08 33.22 3.99
CA GLU A 64 -26.07 33.04 5.05
C GLU A 64 -25.38 31.67 4.98
N GLU A 65 -26.13 30.62 4.64
CA GLU A 65 -25.61 29.26 4.47
C GLU A 65 -24.56 29.17 3.34
N MET A 66 -24.84 29.81 2.19
CA MET A 66 -23.89 29.85 1.07
C MET A 66 -22.62 30.59 1.45
N LEU A 67 -22.73 31.65 2.24
CA LEU A 67 -21.61 32.43 2.72
C LEU A 67 -20.69 31.61 3.64
N TRP A 68 -21.25 30.84 4.57
CA TRP A 68 -20.48 29.90 5.40
C TRP A 68 -19.73 28.87 4.57
N VAL A 69 -20.38 28.31 3.53
CA VAL A 69 -19.74 27.34 2.63
C VAL A 69 -18.57 27.97 1.88
N VAL A 70 -18.74 29.18 1.35
CA VAL A 70 -17.68 29.91 0.61
C VAL A 70 -16.50 30.24 1.53
N VAL A 71 -16.78 30.82 2.70
CA VAL A 71 -15.75 31.21 3.68
C VAL A 71 -14.97 29.99 4.19
N THR A 72 -15.67 28.89 4.47
CA THR A 72 -15.05 27.63 4.89
C THR A 72 -14.21 27.01 3.80
N GLY A 73 -14.73 26.94 2.56
CA GLY A 73 -13.99 26.43 1.41
C GLY A 73 -12.72 27.22 1.15
N PHE A 74 -12.81 28.56 1.17
CA PHE A 74 -11.66 29.45 1.02
C PHE A 74 -10.60 29.21 2.10
N THR A 75 -11.02 29.16 3.36
CA THR A 75 -10.13 28.99 4.51
C THR A 75 -9.38 27.65 4.45
N VAL A 76 -10.09 26.56 4.13
CA VAL A 76 -9.49 25.23 3.95
C VAL A 76 -8.46 25.22 2.83
N ILE A 77 -8.76 25.86 1.69
CA ILE A 77 -7.84 25.97 0.55
C ILE A 77 -6.59 26.77 0.95
N CYS A 78 -6.75 27.93 1.59
CA CYS A 78 -5.63 28.76 2.05
C CYS A 78 -4.71 28.02 3.02
N ILE A 79 -5.30 27.31 4.00
CA ILE A 79 -4.54 26.49 4.97
C ILE A 79 -3.79 25.37 4.24
N ALA A 80 -4.45 24.65 3.33
CA ALA A 80 -3.83 23.58 2.56
C ALA A 80 -2.69 24.08 1.67
N MET A 81 -2.86 25.22 1.00
CA MET A 81 -1.83 25.84 0.17
C MET A 81 -0.62 26.28 0.99
N SER A 82 -0.83 26.95 2.13
CA SER A 82 0.27 27.33 3.02
C SER A 82 1.00 26.09 3.56
N HIS A 83 0.24 25.08 4.00
CA HIS A 83 0.82 23.85 4.52
C HIS A 83 1.66 23.12 3.47
N THR A 84 1.15 22.99 2.24
CA THR A 84 1.88 22.36 1.14
C THR A 84 3.10 23.18 0.72
N PHE A 85 3.03 24.52 0.72
CA PHE A 85 4.19 25.38 0.53
C PHE A 85 5.30 25.05 1.54
N GLY A 86 4.96 24.98 2.83
CA GLY A 86 5.90 24.60 3.88
C GLY A 86 6.61 23.27 3.62
N GLN A 87 5.83 22.25 3.24
CA GLN A 87 6.38 20.93 2.92
C GLN A 87 7.33 20.98 1.71
N GLN A 88 6.94 21.70 0.65
CA GLN A 88 7.76 21.80 -0.58
C GLN A 88 9.02 22.65 -0.35
N ALA A 89 8.92 23.71 0.45
CA ALA A 89 10.06 24.53 0.86
C ALA A 89 11.09 23.68 1.61
N LYS A 90 10.66 22.82 2.55
CA LYS A 90 11.60 21.91 3.22
C LYS A 90 12.21 20.89 2.27
N LYS A 91 11.43 20.34 1.33
CA LYS A 91 11.99 19.47 0.29
C LYS A 91 13.03 20.18 -0.55
N ALA A 92 12.77 21.42 -0.96
CA ALA A 92 13.71 22.24 -1.74
C ALA A 92 15.02 22.50 -0.98
N VAL A 93 14.96 22.73 0.33
CA VAL A 93 16.16 22.95 1.17
C VAL A 93 16.90 21.64 1.46
N SER A 94 16.19 20.55 1.78
CA SER A 94 16.80 19.29 2.21
C SER A 94 17.29 18.39 1.07
N THR A 95 16.73 18.52 -0.13
CA THR A 95 17.08 17.66 -1.27
C THR A 95 17.72 18.47 -2.39
N ARG A 96 19.06 18.43 -2.46
CA ARG A 96 19.86 19.16 -3.45
C ARG A 96 19.51 18.85 -4.91
N HIS A 97 18.78 17.76 -5.20
CA HIS A 97 18.51 17.27 -6.56
C HIS A 97 17.02 17.01 -6.86
N ALA A 98 16.08 17.51 -6.04
CA ALA A 98 14.66 17.43 -6.39
C ALA A 98 14.30 18.53 -7.40
N ALA A 99 14.65 18.32 -8.67
CA ALA A 99 14.23 19.18 -9.78
C ALA A 99 12.69 19.27 -9.78
N GLY A 100 12.15 20.45 -9.46
CA GLY A 100 10.70 20.72 -9.40
C GLY A 100 10.13 21.07 -8.03
N SER A 101 10.80 20.76 -6.91
CA SER A 101 10.29 21.13 -5.58
C SER A 101 10.33 22.63 -5.34
N ARG A 102 11.37 23.30 -5.85
CA ARG A 102 11.53 24.76 -5.75
C ARG A 102 10.50 25.51 -6.57
N THR A 103 10.23 25.08 -7.81
CA THR A 103 9.23 25.73 -8.67
C THR A 103 7.83 25.56 -8.11
N THR A 104 7.47 24.36 -7.65
CA THR A 104 6.17 24.11 -7.01
C THR A 104 5.99 24.89 -5.70
N ALA A 105 7.05 25.03 -4.89
CA ALA A 105 7.00 25.89 -3.71
C ALA A 105 6.74 27.36 -4.09
N TRP A 106 7.43 27.90 -5.10
CA TRP A 106 7.19 29.27 -5.56
C TRP A 106 5.79 29.47 -6.13
N VAL A 107 5.28 28.52 -6.93
CA VAL A 107 3.91 28.60 -7.47
C VAL A 107 2.88 28.62 -6.34
N ASN A 108 3.02 27.73 -5.34
CA ASN A 108 2.11 27.71 -4.20
C ASN A 108 2.20 28.99 -3.35
N LEU A 109 3.41 29.52 -3.15
CA LEU A 109 3.60 30.78 -2.43
C LEU A 109 2.96 31.94 -3.18
N LEU A 110 3.21 32.06 -4.49
CA LEU A 110 2.66 33.13 -5.32
C LEU A 110 1.13 33.06 -5.37
N ALA A 111 0.56 31.86 -5.54
CA ALA A 111 -0.88 31.69 -5.52
C ALA A 111 -1.49 31.99 -4.14
N TRP A 112 -0.80 31.63 -3.04
CA TRP A 112 -1.22 31.97 -1.67
C TRP A 112 -1.15 33.49 -1.42
N VAL A 113 -0.08 34.16 -1.86
CA VAL A 113 0.03 35.62 -1.77
C VAL A 113 -1.04 36.29 -2.63
N ALA A 114 -1.29 35.80 -3.84
CA ALA A 114 -2.31 36.34 -4.74
C ALA A 114 -3.72 36.23 -4.14
N LEU A 115 -4.06 35.11 -3.49
CA LEU A 115 -5.34 34.95 -2.78
C LEU A 115 -5.47 35.94 -1.62
N GLY A 116 -4.43 36.10 -0.81
CA GLY A 116 -4.42 37.08 0.29
C GLY A 116 -4.53 38.52 -0.21
N ALA A 117 -3.81 38.85 -1.29
CA ALA A 117 -3.88 40.16 -1.93
C ALA A 117 -5.26 40.43 -2.54
N ALA A 118 -5.90 39.45 -3.16
CA ALA A 118 -7.25 39.57 -3.68
C ALA A 118 -8.28 39.78 -2.56
N ALA A 119 -8.19 39.03 -1.46
CA ALA A 119 -9.05 39.21 -0.29
C ALA A 119 -8.84 40.58 0.37
N PHE A 120 -7.59 41.04 0.47
CA PHE A 120 -7.26 42.37 0.97
C PHE A 120 -7.80 43.48 0.06
N ALA A 121 -7.60 43.36 -1.26
CA ALA A 121 -8.12 44.32 -2.23
C ALA A 121 -9.65 44.36 -2.20
N PHE A 122 -10.31 43.20 -2.14
CA PHE A 122 -11.75 43.13 -1.95
C PHE A 122 -12.18 43.85 -0.66
N ARG A 123 -11.51 43.59 0.46
CA ARG A 123 -11.81 44.28 1.72
C ARG A 123 -11.59 45.79 1.63
N TRP A 124 -10.54 46.21 0.93
CA TRP A 124 -10.18 47.61 0.74
C TRP A 124 -11.25 48.35 -0.08
N GLU A 125 -11.63 47.82 -1.24
CA GLU A 125 -12.63 48.42 -2.12
C GLU A 125 -14.03 48.41 -1.49
N TYR A 126 -14.45 47.28 -0.92
CA TYR A 126 -15.77 47.15 -0.31
C TYR A 126 -15.90 47.81 1.07
N SER A 127 -14.80 48.30 1.66
CA SER A 127 -14.88 49.14 2.87
C SER A 127 -15.54 50.50 2.59
N SER A 128 -15.51 50.95 1.33
CA SER A 128 -16.05 52.23 0.89
C SER A 128 -17.53 52.19 0.48
N LEU A 129 -18.08 50.99 0.26
CA LEU A 129 -19.52 50.80 0.02
C LEU A 129 -20.24 50.93 1.35
N ASP A 130 -20.57 52.18 1.64
CA ASP A 130 -21.38 52.64 2.78
C ASP A 130 -22.77 52.01 2.72
N ILE A 131 -22.88 50.74 3.14
CA ILE A 131 -24.13 50.17 3.59
C ILE A 131 -24.32 50.75 4.98
N GLY A 132 -24.80 51.99 5.02
CA GLY A 132 -25.16 52.70 6.23
C GLY A 132 -26.16 51.86 7.02
N THR A 133 -25.64 51.05 7.94
CA THR A 133 -26.43 50.64 9.08
C THR A 133 -26.59 51.91 9.88
N ALA A 134 -27.69 52.63 9.65
CA ALA A 134 -28.11 53.74 10.48
C ALA A 134 -28.28 53.18 11.90
N PHE A 135 -27.20 53.21 12.68
CA PHE A 135 -27.22 52.77 14.05
C PHE A 135 -27.86 53.91 14.84
N VAL A 136 -29.17 53.83 15.02
CA VAL A 136 -29.95 54.80 15.79
C VAL A 136 -29.62 54.59 17.26
N VAL A 137 -28.64 55.34 17.78
CA VAL A 137 -28.46 55.53 19.22
C VAL A 137 -29.29 56.75 19.61
N ASP A 138 -30.24 56.56 20.52
CA ASP A 138 -31.09 57.62 21.07
C ASP A 138 -31.89 58.46 20.04
N GLY A 139 -32.34 57.84 18.94
CA GLY A 139 -33.27 58.49 18.00
C GLY A 139 -32.64 59.55 17.10
N VAL A 140 -31.32 59.71 17.13
CA VAL A 140 -30.60 60.64 16.25
C VAL A 140 -29.89 59.82 15.17
N GLU A 141 -30.32 59.98 13.92
CA GLU A 141 -29.58 59.48 12.77
C GLU A 141 -28.28 60.28 12.63
N GLN A 142 -27.14 59.67 13.02
CA GLN A 142 -25.84 60.22 12.69
C GLN A 142 -25.51 59.94 11.22
N THR A 143 -26.04 60.77 10.32
CA THR A 143 -25.62 60.83 8.92
C THR A 143 -24.35 61.67 8.81
N GLY A 144 -23.21 61.03 9.00
CA GLY A 144 -21.92 61.67 8.82
C GLY A 144 -20.78 60.69 9.09
N MET A 145 -20.28 60.06 8.02
CA MET A 145 -19.04 59.30 8.08
C MET A 145 -17.90 60.29 8.39
N SER A 146 -17.55 60.42 9.66
CA SER A 146 -16.42 61.26 10.06
C SER A 146 -15.13 60.69 9.47
N ASP A 147 -14.13 61.54 9.19
CA ASP A 147 -12.79 61.07 8.73
C ASP A 147 -12.19 60.00 9.66
N ALA A 148 -12.62 59.94 10.92
CA ALA A 148 -12.25 58.89 11.87
C ALA A 148 -12.78 57.50 11.47
N ALA A 149 -13.97 57.40 10.88
CA ALA A 149 -14.57 56.13 10.42
C ALA A 149 -13.78 55.51 9.25
N LEU A 150 -13.29 56.34 8.31
CA LEU A 150 -12.41 55.88 7.22
C LEU A 150 -11.08 55.34 7.77
N HIS A 151 -10.54 55.97 8.82
CA HIS A 151 -9.31 55.52 9.46
C HIS A 151 -9.49 54.16 10.18
N GLU A 152 -10.59 53.98 10.90
CA GLU A 152 -10.94 52.71 11.56
C GLU A 152 -11.15 51.56 10.56
N GLN A 153 -11.75 51.83 9.40
CA GLN A 153 -11.94 50.84 8.34
C GLN A 153 -10.62 50.37 7.71
N HIS A 154 -9.70 51.30 7.45
CA HIS A 154 -8.37 50.95 6.94
C HIS A 154 -7.58 50.11 7.94
N LEU A 155 -7.67 50.43 9.24
CA LEU A 155 -7.04 49.64 10.31
C LEU A 155 -7.59 48.21 10.34
N ALA A 156 -8.90 48.02 10.14
CA ALA A 156 -9.48 46.69 10.04
C ALA A 156 -8.88 45.91 8.85
N ALA A 157 -8.76 46.51 7.67
CA ALA A 157 -8.17 45.85 6.49
C ALA A 157 -6.70 45.40 6.74
N TRP A 158 -5.91 46.24 7.41
CA TRP A 158 -4.54 45.88 7.81
C TRP A 158 -4.50 44.76 8.85
N LEU A 159 -5.43 44.76 9.81
CA LEU A 159 -5.55 43.70 10.80
C LEU A 159 -5.92 42.35 10.15
N PHE A 160 -6.82 42.37 9.17
CA PHE A 160 -7.14 41.20 8.34
C PHE A 160 -5.92 40.67 7.58
N LEU A 161 -5.16 41.55 6.95
CA LEU A 161 -3.93 41.17 6.26
C LEU A 161 -2.91 40.55 7.22
N ALA A 162 -2.73 41.17 8.39
CA ALA A 162 -1.83 40.69 9.43
C ALA A 162 -2.26 39.30 9.95
N LEU A 163 -3.56 39.09 10.13
CA LEU A 163 -4.13 37.81 10.55
C LEU A 163 -3.91 36.73 9.49
N TYR A 164 -4.25 37.02 8.22
CA TYR A 164 -4.02 36.11 7.08
C TYR A 164 -2.55 35.68 6.96
N VAL A 165 -1.64 36.66 7.03
CA VAL A 165 -0.20 36.40 6.97
C VAL A 165 0.25 35.56 8.17
N SER A 166 -0.25 35.85 9.37
CA SER A 166 0.11 35.12 10.59
C SER A 166 -0.36 33.67 10.53
N THR A 167 -1.63 33.40 10.17
CA THR A 167 -2.16 32.04 10.00
C THR A 167 -1.40 31.30 8.90
N GLY A 168 -1.09 31.99 7.80
CA GLY A 168 -0.25 31.47 6.72
C GLY A 168 1.13 31.06 7.20
N VAL A 169 1.86 31.93 7.90
CA VAL A 169 3.22 31.64 8.41
C VAL A 169 3.20 30.48 9.42
N VAL A 170 2.20 30.40 10.29
CA VAL A 170 2.07 29.30 11.26
C VAL A 170 1.78 27.96 10.57
N SER A 171 0.87 27.95 9.58
CA SER A 171 0.55 26.74 8.80
C SER A 171 1.74 26.27 7.95
N GLY A 172 2.38 27.21 7.25
CA GLY A 172 3.54 26.93 6.40
C GLY A 172 4.77 26.55 7.21
N GLY A 173 5.00 27.23 8.33
CA GLY A 173 6.06 26.92 9.28
C GLY A 173 5.95 25.50 9.83
N ALA A 174 4.75 25.02 10.13
CA ALA A 174 4.61 23.63 10.56
C ALA A 174 4.68 22.63 9.41
N GLY A 175 4.16 22.98 8.23
CA GLY A 175 4.39 22.18 7.02
C GLY A 175 5.88 21.98 6.76
N PHE A 176 6.66 23.04 6.98
CA PHE A 176 8.12 23.00 6.93
C PHE A 176 8.66 22.12 8.06
N LEU A 177 8.48 22.47 9.34
CA LEU A 177 9.13 21.76 10.44
C LEU A 177 8.78 20.26 10.48
N ARG A 178 7.53 19.88 10.20
CA ARG A 178 7.07 18.48 10.26
C ARG A 178 7.54 17.60 9.13
N HIS A 179 7.90 18.16 7.96
CA HIS A 179 8.24 17.31 6.83
C HIS A 179 9.62 16.65 7.03
N GLN A 180 9.67 15.47 7.66
CA GLN A 180 10.91 14.72 7.81
C GLN A 180 11.01 13.67 6.69
N PRO A 181 11.76 13.94 5.60
CA PRO A 181 11.89 12.98 4.50
C PRO A 181 12.56 11.67 4.94
N GLU A 182 13.31 11.71 6.03
CA GLU A 182 14.01 10.57 6.61
C GLU A 182 13.05 9.53 7.19
N VAL A 183 12.01 9.97 7.90
CA VAL A 183 10.96 9.07 8.44
C VAL A 183 10.25 8.34 7.31
N SER A 184 9.91 9.03 6.23
CA SER A 184 9.28 8.40 5.05
C SER A 184 10.21 7.37 4.39
N ARG A 185 11.50 7.70 4.26
CA ARG A 185 12.51 6.76 3.73
C ARG A 185 12.72 5.56 4.64
N TYR A 186 12.73 5.75 5.95
CA TYR A 186 12.81 4.69 6.95
C TYR A 186 11.59 3.77 6.88
N ASN A 187 10.38 4.32 6.88
CA ASN A 187 9.14 3.55 6.75
C ASN A 187 9.10 2.77 5.43
N ARG A 188 9.56 3.39 4.34
CA ARG A 188 9.72 2.70 3.05
C ARG A 188 10.72 1.56 3.16
N ALA A 189 11.88 1.77 3.76
CA ALA A 189 12.88 0.72 3.96
C ALA A 189 12.35 -0.43 4.83
N LEU A 190 11.59 -0.11 5.88
CA LEU A 190 10.94 -1.10 6.75
C LEU A 190 9.87 -1.91 6.00
N SER A 191 9.07 -1.26 5.16
CA SER A 191 8.11 -1.93 4.26
C SER A 191 8.79 -2.84 3.23
N LEU A 192 9.98 -2.45 2.74
CA LEU A 192 10.75 -3.27 1.82
C LEU A 192 11.38 -4.46 2.52
N ARG A 193 11.87 -4.27 3.76
CA ARG A 193 12.43 -5.35 4.59
C ARG A 193 11.37 -6.39 4.95
N THR A 194 10.18 -5.96 5.34
CA THR A 194 9.05 -6.87 5.64
C THR A 194 8.61 -7.63 4.40
N LYS A 195 8.52 -6.97 3.23
CA LYS A 195 8.26 -7.63 1.94
C LYS A 195 9.35 -8.64 1.57
N ALA A 196 10.62 -8.31 1.79
CA ALA A 196 11.74 -9.21 1.53
C ALA A 196 11.71 -10.42 2.47
N ALA A 197 11.43 -10.22 3.75
CA ALA A 197 11.26 -11.30 4.72
C ALA A 197 10.09 -12.23 4.36
N ALA A 198 8.95 -11.67 3.95
CA ALA A 198 7.81 -12.46 3.48
C ALA A 198 8.09 -13.24 2.18
N LYS A 199 8.94 -12.71 1.30
CA LYS A 199 9.41 -13.45 0.11
C LYS A 199 10.36 -14.58 0.52
N HIS A 200 11.26 -14.32 1.47
CA HIS A 200 12.19 -15.33 1.97
C HIS A 200 11.46 -16.52 2.58
N SER A 201 10.47 -16.28 3.44
CA SER A 201 9.69 -17.35 4.07
C SER A 201 8.91 -18.19 3.05
N ARG A 202 8.36 -17.57 2.00
CA ARG A 202 7.71 -18.30 0.89
C ARG A 202 8.70 -19.19 0.14
N LEU A 203 9.90 -18.68 -0.17
CA LEU A 203 10.94 -19.48 -0.82
C LEU A 203 11.40 -20.65 0.05
N GLU A 204 11.56 -20.43 1.36
CA GLU A 204 11.88 -21.50 2.31
C GLU A 204 10.78 -22.57 2.37
N SER A 205 9.51 -22.15 2.40
CA SER A 205 8.38 -23.09 2.39
C SER A 205 8.31 -23.92 1.09
N ASN A 206 8.57 -23.29 -0.06
CA ASN A 206 8.62 -23.98 -1.34
C ASN A 206 9.80 -24.96 -1.43
N LEU A 207 10.96 -24.58 -0.88
CA LEU A 207 12.11 -25.46 -0.81
C LEU A 207 11.80 -26.69 0.07
N HIS A 208 11.17 -26.50 1.23
CA HIS A 208 10.74 -27.60 2.10
C HIS A 208 9.70 -28.50 1.42
N GLY A 209 8.77 -27.93 0.66
CA GLY A 209 7.81 -28.71 -0.13
C GLY A 209 8.50 -29.55 -1.22
N SER A 210 9.44 -28.95 -1.94
CA SER A 210 10.25 -29.62 -2.98
C SER A 210 11.09 -30.77 -2.42
N THR A 211 11.79 -30.54 -1.29
CA THR A 211 12.62 -31.59 -0.67
C THR A 211 11.78 -32.74 -0.13
N LYS A 212 10.60 -32.45 0.45
CA LYS A 212 9.65 -33.48 0.89
C LYS A 212 9.12 -34.29 -0.30
N LEU A 213 8.76 -33.64 -1.40
CA LEU A 213 8.30 -34.30 -2.61
C LEU A 213 9.40 -35.20 -3.20
N ALA A 214 10.63 -34.72 -3.29
CA ALA A 214 11.77 -35.52 -3.75
C ALA A 214 11.96 -36.79 -2.89
N ALA A 215 11.92 -36.64 -1.56
CA ALA A 215 12.02 -37.77 -0.64
C ALA A 215 10.86 -38.78 -0.82
N THR A 216 9.63 -38.31 -1.09
CA THR A 216 8.48 -39.20 -1.34
C THR A 216 8.61 -39.96 -2.67
N VAL A 217 9.11 -39.30 -3.73
CA VAL A 217 9.34 -39.94 -5.03
C VAL A 217 10.45 -40.98 -4.93
N ASP A 218 11.53 -40.69 -4.20
CA ASP A 218 12.61 -41.65 -3.99
C ASP A 218 12.15 -42.86 -3.17
N LYS A 219 11.31 -42.64 -2.15
CA LYS A 219 10.67 -43.73 -1.40
C LYS A 219 9.79 -44.59 -2.31
N ALA A 220 8.93 -43.98 -3.13
CA ALA A 220 8.06 -44.70 -4.06
C ALA A 220 8.87 -45.50 -5.10
N ARG A 221 10.00 -44.97 -5.59
CA ARG A 221 10.91 -45.70 -6.49
C ARG A 221 11.50 -46.95 -5.83
N LEU A 222 11.91 -46.85 -4.57
CA LEU A 222 12.42 -48.00 -3.80
C LEU A 222 11.33 -49.06 -3.60
N GLU A 223 10.11 -48.66 -3.25
CA GLU A 223 8.97 -49.56 -3.10
C GLU A 223 8.63 -50.24 -4.44
N HIS A 224 8.63 -49.50 -5.55
CA HIS A 224 8.44 -50.06 -6.89
C HIS A 224 9.54 -51.05 -7.29
N ALA A 225 10.80 -50.75 -6.98
CA ALA A 225 11.92 -51.65 -7.25
C ALA A 225 11.76 -52.97 -6.48
N GLN A 226 11.42 -52.90 -5.19
CA GLN A 226 11.14 -54.08 -4.35
C GLN A 226 9.94 -54.88 -4.85
N ALA A 227 8.85 -54.19 -5.25
CA ALA A 227 7.68 -54.83 -5.82
C ALA A 227 8.04 -55.58 -7.13
N TRP A 228 8.87 -54.97 -7.98
CA TRP A 228 9.33 -55.57 -9.22
C TRP A 228 10.19 -56.82 -9.00
N GLU A 229 11.13 -56.77 -8.05
CA GLU A 229 11.93 -57.93 -7.65
C GLU A 229 11.03 -59.07 -7.16
N SER A 230 10.04 -58.77 -6.31
CA SER A 230 9.09 -59.77 -5.81
C SER A 230 8.27 -60.41 -6.94
N LEU A 231 7.92 -59.63 -7.97
CA LEU A 231 7.19 -60.09 -9.15
C LEU A 231 8.07 -60.98 -10.03
N GLN A 232 9.34 -60.62 -10.23
CA GLN A 232 10.30 -61.46 -10.96
C GLN A 232 10.45 -62.84 -10.31
N VAL A 233 10.61 -62.89 -8.98
CA VAL A 233 10.70 -64.15 -8.23
C VAL A 233 9.43 -65.00 -8.43
N ARG A 234 8.24 -64.38 -8.39
CA ARG A 234 6.96 -65.08 -8.61
C ARG A 234 6.83 -65.61 -10.04
N CYS A 235 7.25 -64.84 -11.04
CA CYS A 235 7.24 -65.26 -12.44
C CYS A 235 8.18 -66.44 -12.71
N ILE A 236 9.40 -66.41 -12.15
CA ILE A 236 10.36 -67.52 -12.25
C ILE A 236 9.78 -68.77 -11.58
N ALA A 237 9.27 -68.65 -10.36
CA ALA A 237 8.65 -69.77 -9.64
C ALA A 237 7.41 -70.33 -10.36
N ALA A 238 6.63 -69.48 -11.05
CA ALA A 238 5.52 -69.92 -11.90
C ALA A 238 6.03 -70.67 -13.14
N ALA A 239 7.03 -70.14 -13.84
CA ALA A 239 7.63 -70.79 -15.00
C ALA A 239 8.23 -72.17 -14.64
N ASP A 240 8.89 -72.29 -13.50
CA ASP A 240 9.47 -73.56 -13.04
C ASP A 240 8.41 -74.57 -12.61
N ARG A 241 7.23 -74.13 -12.18
CA ARG A 241 6.08 -75.02 -11.96
C ARG A 241 5.57 -75.58 -13.27
N VAL A 242 5.36 -74.72 -14.27
CA VAL A 242 4.91 -75.15 -15.62
C VAL A 242 5.92 -76.11 -16.26
N LYS A 243 7.22 -75.82 -16.17
CA LYS A 243 8.27 -76.73 -16.69
C LYS A 243 8.20 -78.11 -16.03
N ARG A 244 8.05 -78.18 -14.70
CA ARG A 244 7.92 -79.45 -13.97
C ARG A 244 6.68 -80.22 -14.37
N GLU A 245 5.53 -79.55 -14.50
CA GLU A 245 4.29 -80.20 -14.97
C GLU A 245 4.43 -80.77 -16.38
N ILE A 246 5.10 -80.05 -17.29
CA ILE A 246 5.36 -80.55 -18.66
C ILE A 246 6.30 -81.75 -18.63
N GLN A 247 7.38 -81.71 -17.84
CA GLN A 247 8.31 -82.84 -17.70
C GLN A 247 7.60 -84.08 -17.16
N LEU A 248 6.71 -83.93 -16.16
CA LEU A 248 5.90 -85.03 -15.63
C LEU A 248 4.97 -85.62 -16.70
N LYS A 249 4.27 -84.77 -17.47
CA LYS A 249 3.40 -85.23 -18.58
C LYS A 249 4.15 -85.93 -19.70
N LEU A 250 5.39 -85.51 -19.99
CA LEU A 250 6.24 -86.16 -20.99
C LEU A 250 6.75 -87.52 -20.52
N LEU A 251 7.12 -87.65 -19.24
CA LEU A 251 7.51 -88.93 -18.66
C LEU A 251 6.34 -89.91 -18.64
N ASP A 252 5.15 -89.46 -18.24
CA ASP A 252 3.92 -90.27 -18.26
C ASP A 252 3.62 -90.80 -19.67
N LYS A 253 3.70 -89.91 -20.68
CA LYS A 253 3.53 -90.27 -22.10
C LYS A 253 4.55 -91.30 -22.60
N ASN A 254 5.82 -91.19 -22.18
CA ASN A 254 6.88 -92.12 -22.60
C ASN A 254 6.81 -93.48 -21.89
N THR A 255 6.13 -93.59 -20.75
CA THR A 255 6.09 -94.84 -19.96
C THR A 255 5.05 -95.84 -20.50
N GLY A 256 4.37 -95.54 -21.61
CA GLY A 256 3.72 -96.56 -22.43
C GLY A 256 2.48 -97.20 -21.80
N GLN A 257 1.61 -96.39 -21.20
CA GLN A 257 0.25 -96.83 -20.85
C GLN A 257 -0.74 -95.94 -21.61
N GLU A 258 -1.34 -96.47 -22.68
CA GLU A 258 -2.61 -95.99 -23.23
C GLU A 258 -3.68 -96.14 -22.13
N THR A 259 -3.65 -95.23 -21.16
CA THR A 259 -4.73 -95.09 -20.20
C THR A 259 -5.78 -94.23 -20.88
N GLU A 260 -6.78 -94.93 -21.43
CA GLU A 260 -8.03 -94.41 -21.97
C GLU A 260 -8.52 -93.19 -21.15
N LEU A 261 -8.63 -92.05 -21.83
CA LEU A 261 -8.91 -90.75 -21.21
C LEU A 261 -10.30 -90.77 -20.52
N PRO A 262 -10.40 -90.44 -19.22
CA PRO A 262 -11.69 -90.10 -18.63
C PRO A 262 -12.26 -88.83 -19.27
N PRO A 263 -13.60 -88.70 -19.39
CA PRO A 263 -14.25 -87.55 -19.99
C PRO A 263 -13.83 -86.25 -19.28
N ALA A 264 -13.55 -85.24 -20.10
CA ALA A 264 -13.03 -83.94 -19.67
C ALA A 264 -13.80 -83.37 -18.46
N PRO A 265 -13.13 -83.00 -17.35
CA PRO A 265 -13.78 -82.29 -16.27
C PRO A 265 -14.35 -80.97 -16.79
N ARG A 266 -15.63 -80.72 -16.48
CA ARG A 266 -16.31 -79.45 -16.74
C ARG A 266 -15.42 -78.30 -16.31
N ARG A 267 -15.24 -77.31 -17.19
CA ARG A 267 -14.62 -76.03 -16.87
C ARG A 267 -15.21 -75.53 -15.55
N PRO A 268 -14.40 -75.23 -14.53
CA PRO A 268 -14.86 -74.47 -13.38
C PRO A 268 -15.42 -73.15 -13.92
N ASP A 269 -16.66 -72.85 -13.59
CA ASP A 269 -17.30 -71.58 -13.92
C ASP A 269 -16.38 -70.46 -13.47
N LEU A 270 -15.93 -69.64 -14.43
CA LEU A 270 -15.21 -68.42 -14.14
C LEU A 270 -16.08 -67.61 -13.17
N PRO A 271 -15.56 -67.21 -12.00
CA PRO A 271 -16.31 -66.33 -11.12
C PRO A 271 -16.75 -65.09 -11.91
N PRO A 272 -17.97 -64.59 -11.70
CA PRO A 272 -18.47 -63.43 -12.41
C PRO A 272 -17.45 -62.31 -12.31
N ARG A 273 -17.07 -61.80 -13.47
CA ARG A 273 -16.23 -60.61 -13.63
C ARG A 273 -16.85 -59.53 -12.74
N SER A 274 -16.21 -59.25 -11.60
CA SER A 274 -16.64 -58.15 -10.74
C SER A 274 -16.78 -56.92 -11.62
N PRO A 275 -17.95 -56.27 -11.69
CA PRO A 275 -18.09 -55.03 -12.43
C PRO A 275 -17.01 -54.09 -11.93
N GLY A 276 -16.27 -53.51 -12.89
CA GLY A 276 -15.22 -52.55 -12.60
C GLY A 276 -15.78 -51.52 -11.64
N ASN A 277 -15.07 -51.31 -10.53
CA ASN A 277 -15.36 -50.20 -9.64
C ASN A 277 -15.25 -48.95 -10.53
N PRO A 278 -16.36 -48.23 -10.79
CA PRO A 278 -16.30 -47.01 -11.57
C PRO A 278 -15.35 -46.06 -10.85
N GLU A 279 -14.55 -45.39 -11.68
CA GLU A 279 -13.68 -44.27 -11.33
C GLU A 279 -14.24 -43.52 -10.13
N SER A 280 -13.46 -43.46 -9.03
CA SER A 280 -13.69 -42.47 -8.00
C SER A 280 -13.43 -41.10 -8.65
N PRO A 281 -14.46 -40.28 -8.86
CA PRO A 281 -14.26 -38.89 -9.23
C PRO A 281 -13.83 -38.14 -7.97
N ASP A 282 -13.08 -37.07 -8.19
CA ASP A 282 -13.02 -35.92 -7.29
C ASP A 282 -12.22 -36.10 -5.96
N GLU A 283 -10.89 -36.05 -6.08
CA GLU A 283 -10.05 -35.31 -5.12
C GLU A 283 -9.43 -34.09 -5.85
N GLU A 284 -10.27 -33.32 -6.52
CA GLU A 284 -10.03 -31.90 -6.79
C GLU A 284 -10.87 -31.09 -5.80
N ASP A 285 -10.33 -30.79 -4.63
CA ASP A 285 -10.64 -29.61 -3.80
C ASP A 285 -10.28 -29.87 -2.34
N GLU A 286 -8.99 -29.76 -2.01
CA GLU A 286 -8.62 -29.22 -0.70
C GLU A 286 -7.19 -28.70 -0.75
N LEU A 287 -6.98 -27.47 -0.25
CA LEU A 287 -5.73 -26.68 -0.23
C LEU A 287 -5.61 -25.61 -1.34
N ARG A 288 -6.65 -24.79 -1.45
CA ARG A 288 -6.49 -23.34 -1.60
C ARG A 288 -6.54 -22.65 -0.24
#